data_AF-A0A968HRD2-F1
#
_entry.id   AF-A0A968HRD2-F1
#
_cell.length_a   1.000
_cell.length_b   1.000
_cell.length_c   1.000
_cell.angle_alpha   90.00
_cell.angle_beta   90.00
_cell.angle_gamma   90.00
#
_symmetry.space_group_name_H-M   'P 1'
#
loop_
_entity.id
_entity.type
_entity.pdbx_description
1 polymer ?
#
loop_
_entity_poly.entity_id
_entity_poly.type
_entity_poly.pdbx_seq_one_letter_code
_entity_poly.pdbx_strand_id
1 'polypeptide(L)'
;MLRLRGIRAHRFSPDPLALVACASACAIDELGSDDELGNPPDDADTFDPDVGDDGGSSTGSSDDGEADTDDTGPVECDDANKRCPYQFTLADMGYQTATLVGNFAPSGWDVGVPMELSDGTWRVTIDVPWATEVIYKFKLDGGAQWIPDPNNPNQIADGFGGYNSVLEGQTCAEYTCAPDLIGTFDWRDSILYFVFVDRFNDGNPNNNGPIGVEELADWQGGDWAGVMAKIDEGYFTELGVNTLWLSVPANNTNESGLGLDGHDYSAYHGYWPQHLDQTEEHFGTLEELQALVELAHANDIKVIVDYAMNHVHSSSPVYQQNPGWFWPNDNGQGAIACAGRAARGAAIRAGAAGSPGTCRTSTSPTPTRGGFRSTTRYSGSPTPGSTGSASTRSSTSRISG
;
A
#
# COMPACT_ATOMS: atom_id res chain seq x y z
N MET A 1 10.29 -22.67 -61.57
CA MET A 1 8.81 -22.68 -61.57
C MET A 1 8.41 -23.24 -60.22
N LEU A 2 7.82 -22.49 -59.28
CA LEU A 2 6.48 -21.90 -59.31
C LEU A 2 6.41 -20.73 -58.29
N ARG A 3 5.60 -19.71 -58.59
CA ARG A 3 5.36 -18.47 -57.81
C ARG A 3 4.27 -18.65 -56.76
N LEU A 4 4.38 -17.99 -55.60
CA LEU A 4 3.29 -17.62 -54.67
C LEU A 4 3.56 -16.17 -54.21
N ARG A 5 3.01 -15.16 -54.89
CA ARG A 5 1.81 -14.35 -54.55
C ARG A 5 1.80 -13.78 -53.13
N GLY A 6 2.02 -12.47 -53.06
CA GLY A 6 2.01 -11.65 -51.85
C GLY A 6 0.62 -11.35 -51.30
N ILE A 7 0.61 -11.01 -50.01
CA ILE A 7 -0.55 -10.55 -49.25
C ILE A 7 -0.37 -9.05 -48.97
N ARG A 8 -1.45 -8.31 -49.21
CA ARG A 8 -1.58 -6.87 -49.04
C ARG A 8 -1.65 -6.49 -47.57
N ALA A 9 -1.03 -5.36 -47.23
CA ALA A 9 -1.30 -4.58 -46.03
C ALA A 9 -2.75 -4.08 -46.01
N HIS A 10 -3.47 -4.33 -44.92
CA HIS A 10 -4.73 -3.67 -44.63
C HIS A 10 -4.49 -2.52 -43.64
N ARG A 11 -4.93 -1.33 -44.07
CA ARG A 11 -5.05 -0.11 -43.27
C ARG A 11 -6.05 -0.33 -42.14
N PHE A 12 -5.68 0.05 -40.91
CA PHE A 12 -6.61 0.32 -39.84
C PHE A 12 -7.14 1.76 -39.98
N SER A 13 -8.46 1.91 -39.92
CA SER A 13 -9.16 3.18 -39.68
C SER A 13 -9.94 2.99 -38.38
N PRO A 14 -10.01 3.98 -37.48
CA PRO A 14 -10.76 3.87 -36.24
C PRO A 14 -12.22 4.23 -36.51
N ASP A 15 -13.16 3.45 -35.94
CA ASP A 15 -14.51 3.94 -35.67
C ASP A 15 -14.84 3.63 -34.20
N PRO A 16 -15.45 4.59 -33.48
CA PRO A 16 -15.74 4.52 -32.06
C PRO A 16 -17.13 3.91 -31.83
N LEU A 17 -17.26 3.04 -30.82
CA LEU A 17 -18.48 2.62 -30.10
C LEU A 17 -18.41 1.13 -29.75
N ALA A 18 -17.96 0.83 -28.53
CA ALA A 18 -18.44 -0.30 -27.71
C ALA A 18 -17.70 -0.31 -26.37
N LEU A 19 -18.08 0.56 -25.44
CA LEU A 19 -17.84 0.29 -24.01
C LEU A 19 -19.13 -0.32 -23.46
N VAL A 20 -19.21 -1.66 -23.51
CA VAL A 20 -20.26 -2.43 -22.85
C VAL A 20 -19.68 -2.99 -21.54
N ALA A 21 -20.22 -2.48 -20.44
CA ALA A 21 -20.36 -3.08 -19.12
C ALA A 21 -19.49 -4.30 -18.77
N CYS A 22 -18.46 -4.06 -17.95
CA CYS A 22 -18.01 -5.02 -16.94
C CYS A 22 -18.45 -4.51 -15.56
N ALA A 23 -19.72 -4.76 -15.23
CA ALA A 23 -20.29 -4.52 -13.91
C ALA A 23 -20.65 -5.88 -13.28
N SER A 24 -19.64 -6.61 -12.81
CA SER A 24 -19.83 -7.72 -11.84
C SER A 24 -18.48 -8.35 -11.46
N ALA A 25 -17.78 -7.75 -10.50
CA ALA A 25 -16.84 -8.41 -9.59
C ALA A 25 -16.48 -7.48 -8.42
N CYS A 26 -17.47 -7.11 -7.62
CA CYS A 26 -17.36 -6.68 -6.21
C CYS A 26 -18.77 -6.73 -5.63
N ALA A 27 -19.37 -7.92 -5.64
CA ALA A 27 -20.46 -8.23 -4.72
C ALA A 27 -19.79 -8.59 -3.40
N ILE A 28 -19.83 -7.68 -2.43
CA ILE A 28 -19.77 -8.08 -1.03
C ILE A 28 -21.18 -8.59 -0.70
N ASP A 29 -21.23 -9.85 -0.30
CA ASP A 29 -22.41 -10.52 0.25
C ASP A 29 -23.02 -9.69 1.39
N GLU A 30 -24.31 -9.90 1.61
CA GLU A 30 -25.14 -9.20 2.60
C GLU A 30 -24.41 -8.98 3.94
N LEU A 31 -24.12 -7.71 4.27
CA LEU A 31 -23.82 -7.34 5.65
C LEU A 31 -25.11 -7.55 6.44
N GLY A 32 -25.11 -8.62 7.24
CA GLY A 32 -26.11 -8.89 8.27
C GLY A 32 -26.26 -7.68 9.19
N SER A 33 -27.42 -7.60 9.84
CA SER A 33 -27.76 -6.59 10.85
C SER A 33 -26.59 -6.30 11.80
N ASP A 34 -26.46 -5.03 12.20
CA ASP A 34 -25.40 -4.38 13.00
C ASP A 34 -25.02 -5.04 14.36
N ASP A 35 -25.43 -6.28 14.61
CA ASP A 35 -25.20 -7.06 15.83
C ASP A 35 -24.13 -8.16 15.67
N GLU A 36 -23.56 -8.38 14.46
CA GLU A 36 -22.52 -9.41 14.19
C GLU A 36 -21.11 -8.87 13.88
N LEU A 37 -20.87 -7.56 14.02
CA LEU A 37 -19.51 -7.04 14.12
C LEU A 37 -19.13 -7.04 15.60
N GLY A 38 -18.35 -8.04 16.00
CA GLY A 38 -17.82 -8.14 17.36
C GLY A 38 -17.22 -6.81 17.82
N ASN A 39 -17.47 -6.46 19.09
CA ASN A 39 -16.88 -5.27 19.68
C ASN A 39 -15.35 -5.30 19.49
N PRO A 40 -14.72 -4.15 19.20
CA PRO A 40 -13.26 -4.06 19.18
C PRO A 40 -12.71 -4.51 20.55
N PRO A 41 -11.51 -5.13 20.61
CA PRO A 41 -10.90 -5.52 21.88
C PRO A 41 -10.85 -4.34 22.85
N ASP A 42 -11.45 -4.50 24.03
CA ASP A 42 -11.41 -3.55 25.14
C ASP A 42 -10.06 -3.69 25.87
N ASP A 43 -8.96 -3.41 25.17
CA ASP A 43 -7.62 -3.52 25.69
C ASP A 43 -7.02 -2.12 25.72
N ALA A 44 -7.10 -1.51 26.90
CA ALA A 44 -6.59 -0.19 27.19
C ALA A 44 -5.06 -0.15 27.15
N ASP A 45 -4.48 0.01 25.96
CA ASP A 45 -3.15 0.60 25.77
C ASP A 45 -3.25 1.64 24.64
N THR A 46 -3.53 2.86 25.08
CA THR A 46 -3.66 4.05 24.24
C THR A 46 -2.25 4.48 23.86
N PHE A 47 -1.93 4.51 22.57
CA PHE A 47 -0.78 5.28 22.10
C PHE A 47 -1.08 6.77 22.32
N ASP A 48 -0.54 7.31 23.40
CA ASP A 48 -0.64 8.71 23.81
C ASP A 48 0.74 9.37 23.62
N PRO A 49 0.92 10.24 22.61
CA PRO A 49 2.19 10.90 22.35
C PRO A 49 2.54 12.05 23.32
N ASP A 50 1.71 12.36 24.32
CA ASP A 50 1.85 13.57 25.15
C ASP A 50 2.23 13.35 26.64
N VAL A 51 2.56 12.13 27.07
CA VAL A 51 3.12 11.90 28.44
C VAL A 51 4.64 11.81 28.43
N GLY A 52 5.28 12.97 28.31
CA GLY A 52 6.66 13.18 28.74
C GLY A 52 6.73 13.47 30.24
N ASP A 53 7.60 12.77 30.96
CA ASP A 53 8.20 13.24 32.20
C ASP A 53 9.71 12.93 32.18
N ASP A 54 10.42 13.93 31.66
CA ASP A 54 11.64 14.54 32.18
C ASP A 54 12.97 13.76 32.24
N GLY A 55 13.83 14.08 31.27
CA GLY A 55 15.28 13.86 31.33
C GLY A 55 16.02 14.40 30.11
N GLY A 56 15.98 15.72 29.89
CA GLY A 56 16.45 16.34 28.65
C GLY A 56 17.95 16.32 28.38
N SER A 57 18.32 16.54 27.12
CA SER A 57 19.34 17.50 26.68
C SER A 57 19.47 17.49 25.16
N SER A 58 19.64 18.70 24.65
CA SER A 58 20.00 19.13 23.30
C SER A 58 21.23 18.48 22.65
N THR A 59 21.36 18.81 21.35
CA THR A 59 22.53 18.76 20.44
C THR A 59 22.80 17.36 19.88
N GLY A 60 22.91 17.17 18.56
CA GLY A 60 23.91 17.78 17.68
C GLY A 60 24.77 16.63 17.14
N SER A 61 25.32 16.76 15.94
CA SER A 61 26.30 15.80 15.42
C SER A 61 27.38 15.51 16.45
N SER A 62 27.61 14.23 16.70
CA SER A 62 28.91 13.69 17.09
C SER A 62 28.93 12.24 16.60
N ASP A 63 29.81 12.00 15.63
CA ASP A 63 30.46 10.70 15.45
C ASP A 63 30.87 10.19 16.82
N ASP A 64 30.44 8.98 17.17
CA ASP A 64 31.20 8.05 18.00
C ASP A 64 30.76 6.65 17.58
N GLY A 65 31.63 5.98 16.84
CA GLY A 65 31.40 4.63 16.38
C GLY A 65 31.37 3.66 17.55
N GLU A 66 30.27 2.95 17.69
CA GLU A 66 30.23 1.63 18.29
C GLU A 66 29.28 0.80 17.42
N ALA A 67 29.84 -0.17 16.70
CA ALA A 67 29.05 -1.11 15.91
C ALA A 67 28.29 -1.99 16.90
N ASP A 68 26.99 -1.75 17.05
CA ASP A 68 26.10 -2.68 17.72
C ASP A 68 25.84 -3.85 16.77
N THR A 69 26.75 -4.81 16.83
CA THR A 69 26.56 -6.12 16.23
C THR A 69 25.70 -6.95 17.16
N ASP A 70 24.62 -7.49 16.59
CA ASP A 70 23.95 -8.73 16.98
C ASP A 70 22.71 -8.58 17.87
N ASP A 71 21.56 -8.28 17.24
CA ASP A 71 20.31 -9.02 17.47
C ASP A 71 19.32 -8.75 16.32
N THR A 72 19.58 -9.32 15.15
CA THR A 72 18.49 -9.52 14.19
C THR A 72 17.66 -10.66 14.75
N GLY A 73 16.56 -10.34 15.42
CA GLY A 73 15.52 -11.32 15.75
C GLY A 73 15.21 -12.19 14.52
N PRO A 74 14.70 -13.42 14.72
CA PRO A 74 14.47 -14.36 13.62
C PRO A 74 13.71 -13.67 12.48
N VAL A 75 14.13 -13.91 11.24
CA VAL A 75 13.53 -13.31 10.05
C VAL A 75 12.05 -13.65 10.04
N GLU A 76 11.21 -12.69 10.41
CA GLU A 76 9.76 -12.84 10.40
C GLU A 76 9.27 -12.63 8.96
N CYS A 77 8.67 -13.68 8.39
CA CYS A 77 7.99 -13.63 7.09
C CYS A 77 6.54 -14.08 7.23
N ASP A 78 5.67 -13.55 6.37
CA ASP A 78 4.27 -13.95 6.33
C ASP A 78 4.12 -15.47 6.19
N ASP A 79 3.04 -16.03 6.72
CA ASP A 79 2.76 -17.48 6.69
C ASP A 79 2.89 -18.08 5.28
N ALA A 80 2.56 -17.33 4.22
CA ALA A 80 2.72 -17.77 2.83
C ALA A 80 4.19 -18.05 2.44
N ASN A 81 5.13 -17.37 3.09
CA ASN A 81 6.56 -17.45 2.83
C ASN A 81 7.29 -18.36 3.82
N LYS A 82 6.63 -18.79 4.90
CA LYS A 82 7.18 -19.76 5.85
C LYS A 82 7.39 -21.12 5.19
N ARG A 83 8.46 -21.78 5.59
CA ARG A 83 8.85 -23.12 5.15
C ARG A 83 9.20 -23.97 6.35
N CYS A 84 8.73 -25.21 6.35
CA CYS A 84 8.96 -26.17 7.41
C CYS A 84 9.85 -27.31 6.92
N PRO A 85 10.94 -27.64 7.65
CA PRO A 85 11.72 -28.82 7.32
C PRO A 85 10.88 -30.08 7.55
N TYR A 86 10.67 -30.87 6.49
CA TYR A 86 9.97 -32.14 6.56
C TYR A 86 10.81 -33.26 5.94
N GLN A 87 10.94 -34.37 6.67
CA GLN A 87 11.70 -35.53 6.22
C GLN A 87 10.78 -36.54 5.53
N PHE A 88 11.02 -36.76 4.24
CA PHE A 88 10.42 -37.85 3.48
C PHE A 88 11.28 -39.10 3.61
N THR A 89 10.62 -40.26 3.72
CA THR A 89 11.31 -41.55 3.85
C THR A 89 10.70 -42.60 2.94
N LEU A 90 11.53 -43.47 2.38
CA LEU A 90 11.12 -44.62 1.58
C LEU A 90 11.97 -45.83 1.96
N ALA A 91 11.34 -46.96 2.30
CA ALA A 91 12.06 -48.19 2.60
C ALA A 91 12.80 -48.71 1.35
N ASP A 92 14.05 -49.12 1.50
CA ASP A 92 14.81 -49.67 0.37
C ASP A 92 14.31 -51.07 0.03
N MET A 93 14.01 -51.28 -1.26
CA MET A 93 13.62 -52.56 -1.84
C MET A 93 14.56 -53.00 -2.98
N GLY A 94 15.79 -52.48 -2.98
CA GLY A 94 16.81 -52.78 -3.99
C GLY A 94 16.90 -51.77 -5.14
N TYR A 95 16.44 -50.53 -4.90
CA TYR A 95 16.50 -49.45 -5.87
C TYR A 95 17.94 -48.93 -6.01
N GLN A 96 18.33 -48.51 -7.21
CA GLN A 96 19.63 -47.88 -7.47
C GLN A 96 19.62 -46.39 -7.11
N THR A 97 18.50 -45.71 -7.38
CA THR A 97 18.32 -44.29 -7.04
C THR A 97 16.88 -44.02 -6.62
N ALA A 98 16.68 -43.11 -5.67
CA ALA A 98 15.39 -42.53 -5.37
C ALA A 98 15.44 -41.01 -5.45
N THR A 99 14.39 -40.40 -5.99
CA THR A 99 14.24 -38.95 -6.11
C THR A 99 12.82 -38.57 -5.69
N LEU A 100 12.70 -37.63 -4.76
CA LEU A 100 11.43 -37.05 -4.38
C LEU A 100 11.01 -36.02 -5.43
N VAL A 101 9.79 -36.12 -5.94
CA VAL A 101 9.21 -35.18 -6.90
C VAL A 101 7.85 -34.72 -6.40
N GLY A 102 7.48 -33.46 -6.63
CA GLY A 102 6.22 -32.91 -6.10
C GLY A 102 6.04 -31.41 -6.33
N ASN A 103 4.92 -30.87 -5.84
CA ASN A 103 4.57 -29.44 -5.94
C ASN A 103 5.19 -28.57 -4.83
N PHE A 104 6.12 -29.09 -4.04
CA PHE A 104 6.82 -28.33 -2.98
C PHE A 104 7.75 -27.24 -3.53
N ALA A 105 8.03 -27.24 -4.84
CA ALA A 105 8.78 -26.20 -5.53
C ALA A 105 8.27 -26.02 -6.98
N PRO A 106 8.44 -24.84 -7.62
CA PRO A 106 7.96 -24.58 -8.98
C PRO A 106 8.38 -25.62 -10.03
N SER A 107 9.59 -26.16 -9.94
CA SER A 107 10.13 -27.20 -10.83
C SER A 107 10.24 -28.58 -10.17
N GLY A 108 9.53 -28.80 -9.06
CA GLY A 108 9.69 -30.00 -8.23
C GLY A 108 9.22 -31.29 -8.90
N TRP A 109 8.31 -31.22 -9.87
CA TRP A 109 7.88 -32.38 -10.66
C TRP A 109 8.88 -32.78 -11.76
N ASP A 110 9.63 -31.82 -12.29
CA ASP A 110 10.56 -32.03 -13.40
C ASP A 110 11.95 -32.43 -12.92
N VAL A 111 12.49 -31.68 -11.96
CA VAL A 111 13.86 -31.84 -11.43
C VAL A 111 13.88 -32.82 -10.26
N GLY A 112 12.99 -32.60 -9.28
CA GLY A 112 12.98 -33.35 -8.02
C GLY A 112 14.20 -33.13 -7.14
N VAL A 113 14.24 -33.81 -6.01
CA VAL A 113 15.34 -33.78 -5.04
C VAL A 113 15.85 -35.21 -4.81
N PRO A 114 17.12 -35.53 -5.11
CA PRO A 114 17.69 -36.85 -4.86
C PRO A 114 17.60 -37.22 -3.37
N MET A 115 17.29 -38.47 -3.08
CA MET A 115 17.27 -39.01 -1.73
C MET A 115 18.60 -39.72 -1.42
N GLU A 116 18.97 -39.74 -0.14
CA GLU A 116 20.16 -40.44 0.35
C GLU A 116 19.77 -41.75 1.04
N LEU A 117 20.48 -42.84 0.75
CA LEU A 117 20.25 -44.13 1.39
C LEU A 117 21.09 -44.27 2.66
N SER A 118 20.43 -44.39 3.81
CA SER A 118 21.07 -44.76 5.08
C SER A 118 20.22 -45.78 5.82
N ASP A 119 20.86 -46.79 6.41
CA ASP A 119 20.22 -47.81 7.26
C ASP A 119 19.00 -48.50 6.58
N GLY A 120 19.11 -48.78 5.28
CA GLY A 120 18.04 -49.41 4.49
C GLY A 120 16.82 -48.52 4.25
N THR A 121 16.93 -47.21 4.45
CA THR A 121 15.88 -46.23 4.21
C THR A 121 16.42 -45.07 3.39
N TRP A 122 15.77 -44.77 2.27
CA TRP A 122 15.99 -43.55 1.51
C TRP A 122 15.39 -42.37 2.28
N ARG A 123 16.14 -41.29 2.46
CA ARG A 123 15.73 -40.09 3.20
C ARG A 123 16.04 -38.84 2.40
N VAL A 124 15.17 -37.85 2.54
CA VAL A 124 15.46 -36.47 2.14
C VAL A 124 14.69 -35.54 3.05
N THR A 125 15.33 -34.45 3.47
CA THR A 125 14.66 -33.36 4.18
C THR A 125 14.53 -32.20 3.23
N ILE A 126 13.31 -31.70 3.05
CA ILE A 126 13.05 -30.50 2.25
C ILE A 126 12.18 -29.52 3.04
N ASP A 127 12.27 -28.26 2.65
CA ASP A 127 11.50 -27.16 3.21
C ASP A 127 10.14 -27.08 2.51
N VAL A 128 9.10 -27.64 3.14
CA VAL A 128 7.73 -27.64 2.59
C VAL A 128 6.99 -26.34 2.92
N PRO A 129 6.07 -25.86 2.06
CA PRO A 129 5.31 -24.65 2.35
C PRO A 129 4.42 -24.80 3.60
N TRP A 130 4.39 -23.76 4.42
CA TRP A 130 3.64 -23.74 5.68
C TRP A 130 2.15 -23.95 5.48
N ALA A 131 1.56 -24.82 6.29
CA ALA A 131 0.14 -25.16 6.33
C ALA A 131 -0.49 -25.49 4.95
N THR A 132 0.33 -25.87 3.97
CA THR A 132 -0.09 -26.09 2.59
C THR A 132 0.10 -27.55 2.22
N GLU A 133 -0.90 -28.12 1.55
CA GLU A 133 -0.86 -29.50 1.07
C GLU A 133 0.24 -29.69 0.01
N VAL A 134 1.05 -30.74 0.20
CA VAL A 134 2.09 -31.13 -0.75
C VAL A 134 1.71 -32.45 -1.42
N ILE A 135 1.60 -32.40 -2.74
CA ILE A 135 1.37 -33.56 -3.61
C ILE A 135 2.73 -34.04 -4.14
N TYR A 136 3.05 -35.31 -3.94
CA TYR A 136 4.38 -35.85 -4.24
C TYR A 136 4.37 -37.33 -4.66
N LYS A 137 5.51 -37.78 -5.20
CA LYS A 137 5.82 -39.17 -5.56
C LYS A 137 7.33 -39.45 -5.42
N PHE A 138 7.68 -40.72 -5.48
CA PHE A 138 9.07 -41.17 -5.63
C PHE A 138 9.34 -41.62 -7.06
N LYS A 139 10.33 -41.00 -7.68
CA LYS A 139 10.89 -41.36 -8.97
C LYS A 139 12.12 -42.23 -8.74
N LEU A 140 12.08 -43.47 -9.22
CA LEU A 140 13.08 -44.50 -8.93
C LEU A 140 13.88 -44.86 -10.18
N ASP A 141 15.13 -45.28 -9.97
CA ASP A 141 16.05 -45.78 -11.01
C ASP A 141 16.13 -44.88 -12.25
N GLY A 142 16.43 -43.59 -12.03
CA GLY A 142 16.50 -42.60 -13.10
C GLY A 142 15.15 -42.26 -13.77
N GLY A 143 14.02 -42.69 -13.19
CA GLY A 143 12.68 -42.45 -13.72
C GLY A 143 12.05 -43.64 -14.44
N ALA A 144 12.64 -44.83 -14.33
CA ALA A 144 12.04 -46.06 -14.84
C ALA A 144 10.72 -46.41 -14.13
N GLN A 145 10.58 -46.00 -12.86
CA GLN A 145 9.38 -46.25 -12.05
C GLN A 145 8.98 -45.01 -11.25
N TRP A 146 7.67 -44.81 -11.12
CA TRP A 146 7.07 -43.76 -10.31
C TRP A 146 6.08 -44.42 -9.36
N ILE A 147 6.31 -44.27 -8.06
CA ILE A 147 5.43 -44.85 -7.04
C ILE A 147 4.92 -43.75 -6.10
N PRO A 148 3.66 -43.83 -5.64
CA PRO A 148 3.26 -43.10 -4.44
C PRO A 148 4.01 -43.64 -3.23
N ASP A 149 4.09 -42.85 -2.16
CA ASP A 149 4.56 -43.32 -0.86
C ASP A 149 3.70 -44.50 -0.37
N PRO A 150 4.28 -45.71 -0.24
CA PRO A 150 3.56 -46.89 0.21
C PRO A 150 3.04 -46.79 1.65
N ASN A 151 3.64 -45.93 2.47
CA ASN A 151 3.26 -45.71 3.86
C ASN A 151 2.23 -44.59 4.03
N ASN A 152 1.96 -43.82 2.97
CA ASN A 152 0.99 -42.73 3.01
C ASN A 152 -0.39 -43.21 2.50
N PRO A 153 -1.41 -43.31 3.37
CA PRO A 153 -2.75 -43.68 2.97
C PRO A 153 -3.48 -42.56 2.20
N ASN A 154 -3.03 -41.30 2.35
CA ASN A 154 -3.65 -40.15 1.70
C ASN A 154 -3.13 -40.03 0.27
N GLN A 155 -4.04 -40.20 -0.70
CA GLN A 155 -3.69 -40.27 -2.11
C GLN A 155 -4.74 -39.57 -2.97
N ILE A 156 -4.28 -38.99 -4.08
CA ILE A 156 -5.13 -38.35 -5.10
C ILE A 156 -4.79 -38.93 -6.49
N ALA A 157 -5.80 -39.11 -7.34
CA ALA A 157 -5.60 -39.64 -8.68
C ALA A 157 -4.66 -38.72 -9.50
N ASP A 158 -3.71 -39.31 -10.21
CA ASP A 158 -2.70 -38.55 -10.97
C ASP A 158 -3.12 -38.18 -12.40
N GLY A 159 -4.30 -38.62 -12.84
CA GLY A 159 -4.80 -38.39 -14.20
C GLY A 159 -4.24 -39.33 -15.28
N PHE A 160 -3.30 -40.22 -14.92
CA PHE A 160 -2.66 -41.20 -15.81
C PHE A 160 -2.94 -42.66 -15.43
N GLY A 161 -3.89 -42.88 -14.52
CA GLY A 161 -4.29 -44.22 -14.05
C GLY A 161 -3.55 -44.69 -12.81
N GLY A 162 -2.77 -43.82 -12.16
CA GLY A 162 -2.14 -44.03 -10.86
C GLY A 162 -2.58 -43.00 -9.82
N TYR A 163 -1.79 -42.88 -8.75
CA TYR A 163 -2.04 -41.99 -7.63
C TYR A 163 -0.79 -41.24 -7.20
N ASN A 164 -0.93 -39.97 -6.83
CA ASN A 164 0.06 -39.20 -6.08
C ASN A 164 -0.22 -39.31 -4.58
N SER A 165 0.83 -39.25 -3.77
CA SER A 165 0.70 -39.14 -2.32
C SER A 165 0.43 -37.70 -1.91
N VAL A 166 -0.34 -37.53 -0.84
CA VAL A 166 -0.73 -36.23 -0.32
C VAL A 166 -0.19 -36.10 1.10
N LEU A 167 0.74 -35.15 1.29
CA LEU A 167 1.17 -34.70 2.61
C LEU A 167 0.28 -33.53 3.02
N GLU A 168 -0.44 -33.70 4.13
CA GLU A 168 -1.26 -32.64 4.72
C GLU A 168 -0.38 -31.44 5.12
N GLY A 169 -0.97 -30.25 5.20
CA GLY A 169 -0.25 -29.03 5.55
C GLY A 169 0.52 -29.15 6.87
N GLN A 170 1.82 -28.90 6.82
CA GLN A 170 2.71 -29.00 7.99
C GLN A 170 2.94 -27.62 8.62
N THR A 171 3.05 -27.60 9.94
CA THR A 171 3.51 -26.44 10.72
C THR A 171 4.67 -26.87 11.62
N CYS A 172 5.54 -25.94 11.97
CA CYS A 172 6.78 -26.23 12.68
C CYS A 172 7.10 -25.11 13.69
N ALA A 173 7.78 -25.46 14.78
CA ALA A 173 8.22 -24.47 15.77
C ALA A 173 9.37 -23.61 15.23
N GLU A 174 10.28 -24.24 14.49
CA GLU A 174 11.40 -23.60 13.78
C GLU A 174 11.09 -23.62 12.29
N TYR A 175 11.04 -22.44 11.67
CA TYR A 175 10.74 -22.28 10.24
C TYR A 175 11.85 -21.49 9.55
N THR A 176 11.99 -21.72 8.24
CA THR A 176 12.79 -20.87 7.35
C THR A 176 11.86 -20.02 6.51
N CYS A 177 12.36 -18.91 5.99
CA CYS A 177 11.63 -18.12 5.00
C CYS A 177 12.07 -18.52 3.60
N ALA A 178 11.15 -18.53 2.65
CA ALA A 178 11.45 -18.81 1.26
C ALA A 178 12.63 -17.93 0.78
N PRO A 179 13.60 -18.49 0.05
CA PRO A 179 14.84 -17.82 -0.31
C PRO A 179 14.66 -16.59 -1.22
N ASP A 180 13.44 -16.31 -1.67
CA ASP A 180 13.13 -15.17 -2.53
C ASP A 180 13.06 -13.83 -1.78
N LEU A 181 13.17 -13.77 -0.45
CA LEU A 181 13.01 -12.49 0.27
C LEU A 181 14.25 -11.58 0.22
N ILE A 182 15.46 -12.11 -0.03
CA ILE A 182 16.66 -11.28 -0.14
C ILE A 182 16.95 -11.03 -1.62
N GLY A 183 16.74 -9.79 -2.06
CA GLY A 183 16.93 -9.36 -3.44
C GLY A 183 15.65 -9.27 -4.27
N THR A 184 14.48 -9.60 -3.71
CA THR A 184 13.19 -9.14 -4.25
C THR A 184 12.73 -7.92 -3.46
N PHE A 185 12.21 -6.91 -4.17
CA PHE A 185 11.74 -5.68 -3.55
C PHE A 185 10.47 -5.95 -2.72
N ASP A 186 10.50 -5.57 -1.45
CA ASP A 186 9.34 -5.49 -0.57
C ASP A 186 8.99 -4.02 -0.28
N TRP A 187 7.70 -3.67 -0.23
CA TRP A 187 7.29 -2.29 0.04
C TRP A 187 7.73 -1.78 1.42
N ARG A 188 7.97 -2.67 2.39
CA ARG A 188 8.52 -2.32 3.72
C ARG A 188 9.96 -1.81 3.65
N ASP A 189 10.69 -2.12 2.58
CA ASP A 189 12.05 -1.63 2.32
C ASP A 189 12.05 -0.28 1.57
N SER A 190 10.87 0.31 1.37
CA SER A 190 10.76 1.56 0.61
C SER A 190 11.21 2.76 1.44
N ILE A 191 12.14 3.53 0.89
CA ILE A 191 12.50 4.86 1.36
C ILE A 191 11.83 5.84 0.39
N LEU A 192 10.69 6.38 0.84
CA LEU A 192 9.81 7.21 0.00
C LEU A 192 10.26 8.66 -0.01
N TYR A 193 10.22 9.26 -1.20
CA TYR A 193 10.37 10.71 -1.39
C TYR A 193 9.13 11.27 -2.09
N PHE A 194 8.41 12.15 -1.39
CA PHE A 194 7.29 12.86 -2.00
C PHE A 194 7.80 14.01 -2.87
N VAL A 195 7.64 13.87 -4.17
CA VAL A 195 7.96 14.88 -5.18
C VAL A 195 6.73 15.73 -5.38
N PHE A 196 6.71 16.90 -4.75
CA PHE A 196 5.74 17.94 -5.08
C PHE A 196 6.16 18.57 -6.43
N VAL A 197 5.64 18.01 -7.51
CA VAL A 197 6.13 18.20 -8.89
C VAL A 197 6.30 19.68 -9.25
N ASP A 198 5.25 20.49 -9.10
CA ASP A 198 5.27 21.92 -9.45
C ASP A 198 6.35 22.75 -8.72
N ARG A 199 6.76 22.29 -7.53
CA ARG A 199 7.73 23.01 -6.68
C ARG A 199 9.14 22.40 -6.77
N PHE A 200 9.31 21.28 -7.47
CA PHE A 200 10.52 20.48 -7.40
C PHE A 200 11.61 20.96 -8.37
N ASN A 201 11.35 20.90 -9.68
CA ASN A 201 12.32 21.30 -10.71
C ASN A 201 11.60 21.56 -12.04
N ASP A 202 11.91 22.68 -12.70
CA ASP A 202 11.43 23.04 -14.05
C ASP A 202 12.42 22.48 -15.09
N GLY A 203 11.93 21.56 -15.93
CA GLY A 203 12.70 20.97 -17.03
C GLY A 203 12.22 21.42 -18.41
N ASN A 204 11.01 21.97 -18.51
CA ASN A 204 10.38 22.42 -19.74
C ASN A 204 9.64 23.75 -19.53
N PRO A 205 10.29 24.91 -19.72
CA PRO A 205 9.65 26.21 -19.48
C PRO A 205 8.45 26.53 -20.39
N ASN A 206 8.13 25.68 -21.38
CA ASN A 206 7.02 25.88 -22.30
C ASN A 206 5.66 25.46 -21.72
N ASN A 207 5.62 24.69 -20.63
CA ASN A 207 4.36 24.24 -20.01
C ASN A 207 4.06 24.87 -18.63
N ASN A 208 4.90 25.77 -18.10
CA ASN A 208 4.70 26.38 -16.77
C ASN A 208 3.32 27.05 -16.59
N GLY A 209 2.84 27.76 -17.61
CA GLY A 209 1.46 28.25 -17.74
C GLY A 209 0.77 28.86 -16.50
N PRO A 210 1.32 29.88 -15.81
CA PRO A 210 0.66 30.50 -14.67
C PRO A 210 -0.71 31.11 -15.06
N ILE A 211 -1.69 31.05 -14.15
CA ILE A 211 -3.07 31.50 -14.41
C ILE A 211 -3.33 32.97 -13.99
N GLY A 212 -2.36 33.61 -13.34
CA GLY A 212 -2.40 35.03 -12.99
C GLY A 212 -2.89 35.35 -11.59
N VAL A 213 -2.75 34.40 -10.64
CA VAL A 213 -2.93 34.67 -9.20
C VAL A 213 -1.64 35.20 -8.59
N GLU A 214 -1.58 35.36 -7.26
CA GLU A 214 -0.34 35.77 -6.61
C GLU A 214 0.78 34.76 -6.87
N GLU A 215 2.01 35.24 -7.12
CA GLU A 215 3.13 34.42 -7.60
C GLU A 215 3.32 33.11 -6.80
N LEU A 216 3.35 33.21 -5.46
CA LEU A 216 3.56 32.03 -4.59
C LEU A 216 2.37 31.04 -4.59
N ALA A 217 1.19 31.54 -4.95
CA ALA A 217 -0.07 30.79 -5.04
C ALA A 217 -0.38 30.32 -6.47
N ASP A 218 0.46 30.67 -7.45
CA ASP A 218 0.36 30.23 -8.84
C ASP A 218 1.29 29.04 -9.12
N TRP A 219 1.19 28.51 -10.34
CA TRP A 219 2.11 27.50 -10.85
C TRP A 219 3.55 28.01 -10.89
N GLN A 220 4.52 27.20 -10.44
CA GLN A 220 5.94 27.57 -10.43
C GLN A 220 6.75 26.85 -11.51
N GLY A 221 6.13 25.93 -12.25
CA GLY A 221 6.68 25.36 -13.48
C GLY A 221 7.46 24.08 -13.29
N GLY A 222 7.37 23.43 -12.12
CA GLY A 222 7.95 22.11 -11.97
C GLY A 222 7.17 21.05 -12.75
N ASP A 223 7.88 20.13 -13.40
CA ASP A 223 7.29 19.26 -14.43
C ASP A 223 7.94 17.86 -14.51
N TRP A 224 7.42 16.97 -15.37
CA TRP A 224 7.96 15.63 -15.55
C TRP A 224 9.39 15.62 -16.08
N ALA A 225 9.76 16.54 -16.97
CA ALA A 225 11.12 16.66 -17.48
C ALA A 225 12.11 17.05 -16.38
N GLY A 226 11.68 17.91 -15.45
CA GLY A 226 12.45 18.32 -14.30
C GLY A 226 12.68 17.18 -13.31
N VAL A 227 11.68 16.33 -13.07
CA VAL A 227 11.85 15.12 -12.26
C VAL A 227 12.78 14.12 -12.94
N MET A 228 12.61 13.88 -14.25
CA MET A 228 13.49 13.00 -15.03
C MET A 228 14.95 13.47 -14.97
N ALA A 229 15.20 14.78 -15.11
CA ALA A 229 16.54 15.34 -14.99
C ALA A 229 17.19 15.02 -13.63
N LYS A 230 16.43 15.04 -12.53
CA LYS A 230 16.94 14.69 -11.20
C LYS A 230 17.17 13.19 -11.00
N ILE A 231 16.41 12.34 -11.69
CA ILE A 231 16.71 10.91 -11.73
C ILE A 231 18.04 10.68 -12.47
N ASP A 232 18.22 11.27 -13.64
CA ASP A 232 19.45 11.16 -14.45
C ASP A 232 20.69 11.71 -13.73
N GLU A 233 20.53 12.79 -12.96
CA GLU A 233 21.60 13.37 -12.12
C GLU A 233 21.99 12.46 -10.94
N GLY A 234 21.21 11.43 -10.62
CA GLY A 234 21.43 10.55 -9.47
C GLY A 234 20.98 11.14 -8.14
N TYR A 235 20.26 12.27 -8.14
CA TYR A 235 19.86 12.97 -6.91
C TYR A 235 19.15 12.07 -5.89
N PHE A 236 18.21 11.25 -6.36
CA PHE A 236 17.43 10.36 -5.49
C PHE A 236 18.26 9.18 -4.97
N THR A 237 19.10 8.57 -5.82
CA THR A 237 19.91 7.42 -5.43
C THR A 237 21.05 7.82 -4.49
N GLU A 238 21.65 9.00 -4.69
CA GLU A 238 22.64 9.58 -3.75
C GLU A 238 22.03 9.87 -2.37
N LEU A 239 20.75 10.23 -2.33
CA LEU A 239 20.01 10.41 -1.07
C LEU A 239 19.61 9.07 -0.41
N GLY A 240 19.73 7.95 -1.13
CA GLY A 240 19.27 6.63 -0.67
C GLY A 240 17.77 6.37 -0.86
N VAL A 241 17.08 7.22 -1.64
CA VAL A 241 15.67 7.04 -1.99
C VAL A 241 15.54 5.95 -3.04
N ASN A 242 14.60 5.02 -2.84
CA ASN A 242 14.28 3.96 -3.80
C ASN A 242 12.83 3.99 -4.28
N THR A 243 12.01 4.92 -3.80
CA THR A 243 10.60 5.05 -4.18
C THR A 243 10.21 6.53 -4.27
N LEU A 244 9.66 6.95 -5.41
CA LEU A 244 9.08 8.28 -5.60
C LEU A 244 7.58 8.22 -5.38
N TRP A 245 7.05 9.17 -4.62
CA TRP A 245 5.64 9.47 -4.56
C TRP A 245 5.40 10.80 -5.28
N LEU A 246 4.70 10.78 -6.41
CA LEU A 246 4.45 11.95 -7.24
C LEU A 246 3.12 12.61 -6.86
N SER A 247 3.05 13.94 -7.01
CA SER A 247 1.78 14.70 -7.02
C SER A 247 0.75 14.08 -7.97
N VAL A 248 -0.54 14.39 -7.74
CA VAL A 248 -1.64 13.87 -8.55
C VAL A 248 -1.41 14.25 -10.03
N PRO A 249 -1.31 13.26 -10.94
CA PRO A 249 -0.95 13.54 -12.34
C PRO A 249 -2.15 13.94 -13.19
N ALA A 250 -3.38 13.88 -12.67
CA ALA A 250 -4.60 14.18 -13.41
C ALA A 250 -4.74 15.69 -13.65
N ASN A 251 -5.32 16.05 -14.79
CA ASN A 251 -5.61 17.45 -15.14
C ASN A 251 -6.52 18.12 -14.09
N ASN A 252 -6.12 19.33 -13.69
CA ASN A 252 -6.86 20.18 -12.78
C ASN A 252 -7.55 21.33 -13.51
N THR A 253 -8.43 22.01 -12.76
CA THR A 253 -9.06 23.24 -13.24
C THR A 253 -8.04 24.36 -13.46
N ASN A 254 -8.24 25.15 -14.52
CA ASN A 254 -7.54 26.42 -14.75
C ASN A 254 -8.23 27.61 -14.05
N GLU A 255 -9.26 27.35 -13.24
CA GLU A 255 -9.94 28.35 -12.42
C GLU A 255 -9.17 28.58 -11.11
N SER A 256 -9.18 29.82 -10.61
CA SER A 256 -8.64 30.13 -9.29
C SER A 256 -9.66 29.80 -8.19
N GLY A 257 -9.18 29.40 -7.02
CA GLY A 257 -9.99 29.19 -5.82
C GLY A 257 -9.60 30.14 -4.70
N LEU A 258 -10.61 30.72 -4.04
CA LEU A 258 -10.39 31.64 -2.91
C LEU A 258 -10.06 30.85 -1.63
N GLY A 259 -8.88 31.10 -1.08
CA GLY A 259 -8.45 30.58 0.21
C GLY A 259 -9.18 31.24 1.40
N LEU A 260 -9.12 30.58 2.55
CA LEU A 260 -9.70 31.11 3.81
C LEU A 260 -8.96 32.35 4.34
N ASP A 261 -7.75 32.58 3.85
CA ASP A 261 -6.92 33.75 4.09
C ASP A 261 -7.26 34.93 3.16
N GLY A 262 -8.16 34.73 2.19
CA GLY A 262 -8.63 35.77 1.26
C GLY A 262 -7.76 35.94 0.02
N HIS A 263 -6.82 35.03 -0.23
CA HIS A 263 -6.00 35.02 -1.43
C HIS A 263 -6.54 34.02 -2.46
N ASP A 264 -6.36 34.31 -3.75
CA ASP A 264 -6.69 33.36 -4.82
C ASP A 264 -5.52 32.41 -5.08
N TYR A 265 -5.84 31.14 -5.30
CA TYR A 265 -4.89 30.05 -5.52
C TYR A 265 -5.16 29.36 -6.85
N SER A 266 -4.10 28.93 -7.54
CA SER A 266 -4.22 27.99 -8.65
C SER A 266 -4.30 26.55 -8.13
N ALA A 267 -4.64 25.61 -9.01
CA ALA A 267 -4.75 24.20 -8.68
C ALA A 267 -3.39 23.47 -8.59
N TYR A 268 -2.29 24.19 -8.36
CA TYR A 268 -0.92 23.67 -8.46
C TYR A 268 -0.62 22.45 -7.59
N HIS A 269 -1.41 22.24 -6.54
CA HIS A 269 -1.29 21.11 -5.62
C HIS A 269 -1.85 19.79 -6.17
N GLY A 270 -2.61 19.80 -7.28
CA GLY A 270 -3.12 18.60 -7.94
C GLY A 270 -4.41 18.00 -7.38
N TYR A 271 -5.07 18.65 -6.42
CA TYR A 271 -6.29 18.14 -5.75
C TYR A 271 -7.57 18.81 -6.24
N TRP A 272 -7.57 19.52 -7.37
CA TRP A 272 -8.79 20.04 -8.00
C TRP A 272 -9.01 19.39 -9.37
N PRO A 273 -9.12 18.06 -9.45
CA PRO A 273 -9.17 17.37 -10.73
C PRO A 273 -10.42 17.77 -11.51
N GLN A 274 -10.22 18.18 -12.76
CA GLN A 274 -11.29 18.53 -13.69
C GLN A 274 -11.52 17.39 -14.67
N HIS A 275 -10.46 16.90 -15.32
CA HIS A 275 -10.49 15.79 -16.25
C HIS A 275 -9.73 14.57 -15.70
N LEU A 276 -10.45 13.48 -15.44
CA LEU A 276 -9.90 12.27 -14.81
C LEU A 276 -9.14 11.36 -15.78
N ASP A 277 -9.24 11.63 -17.08
CA ASP A 277 -8.66 10.84 -18.18
C ASP A 277 -7.51 11.57 -18.89
N GLN A 278 -7.10 12.73 -18.37
CA GLN A 278 -6.06 13.58 -18.93
C GLN A 278 -4.97 13.84 -17.90
N THR A 279 -3.73 13.99 -18.37
CA THR A 279 -2.60 14.40 -17.54
C THR A 279 -2.61 15.92 -17.37
N GLU A 280 -2.13 16.39 -16.22
CA GLU A 280 -1.93 17.82 -15.92
C GLU A 280 -0.99 18.48 -16.93
N GLU A 281 -1.52 19.43 -17.70
CA GLU A 281 -0.82 20.11 -18.78
C GLU A 281 0.43 20.86 -18.30
N HIS A 282 0.40 21.37 -17.06
CA HIS A 282 1.55 22.05 -16.46
C HIS A 282 2.70 21.10 -16.12
N PHE A 283 2.40 19.82 -15.91
CA PHE A 283 3.44 18.82 -15.65
C PHE A 283 3.98 18.17 -16.93
N GLY A 284 3.18 18.11 -17.98
CA GLY A 284 3.58 17.54 -19.28
C GLY A 284 2.60 16.49 -19.79
N THR A 285 2.99 15.78 -20.84
CA THR A 285 2.12 14.80 -21.50
C THR A 285 2.10 13.44 -20.78
N LEU A 286 1.12 12.60 -21.13
CA LEU A 286 1.07 11.22 -20.64
C LEU A 286 2.30 10.42 -21.07
N GLU A 287 2.81 10.65 -22.28
CA GLU A 287 4.03 10.01 -22.77
C GLU A 287 5.25 10.41 -21.94
N GLU A 288 5.33 11.66 -21.49
CA GLU A 288 6.41 12.13 -20.60
C GLU A 288 6.31 11.50 -19.20
N LEU A 289 5.08 11.34 -18.66
CA LEU A 289 4.88 10.61 -17.42
C LEU A 289 5.27 9.13 -17.54
N GLN A 290 4.95 8.48 -18.67
CA GLN A 290 5.38 7.11 -18.95
C GLN A 290 6.90 7.01 -19.04
N ALA A 291 7.54 7.95 -19.73
CA ALA A 291 9.00 8.02 -19.82
C ALA A 291 9.66 8.21 -18.45
N LEU A 292 9.08 9.03 -17.57
CA LEU A 292 9.53 9.19 -16.19
C LEU A 292 9.48 7.88 -15.43
N VAL A 293 8.37 7.14 -15.51
CA VAL A 293 8.20 5.84 -14.85
C VAL A 293 9.21 4.81 -15.40
N GLU A 294 9.41 4.78 -16.71
CA GLU A 294 10.42 3.91 -17.33
C GLU A 294 11.84 4.26 -16.85
N LEU A 295 12.17 5.55 -16.79
CA LEU A 295 13.47 6.04 -16.33
C LEU A 295 13.70 5.72 -14.85
N ALA A 296 12.70 5.94 -14.00
CA ALA A 296 12.75 5.58 -12.58
C ALA A 296 13.03 4.08 -12.41
N HIS A 297 12.28 3.22 -13.11
CA HIS A 297 12.48 1.77 -13.05
C HIS A 297 13.85 1.34 -13.58
N ALA A 298 14.39 2.01 -14.60
CA ALA A 298 15.73 1.74 -15.12
C ALA A 298 16.85 2.08 -14.10
N ASN A 299 16.54 2.92 -13.11
CA ASN A 299 17.44 3.30 -12.01
C ASN A 299 17.07 2.61 -10.69
N ASP A 300 16.32 1.49 -10.73
CA ASP A 300 15.85 0.74 -9.56
C ASP A 300 14.95 1.54 -8.59
N ILE A 301 14.31 2.61 -9.07
CA ILE A 301 13.40 3.45 -8.30
C ILE A 301 11.95 3.06 -8.61
N LYS A 302 11.12 2.82 -7.59
CA LYS A 302 9.67 2.60 -7.75
C LYS A 302 8.90 3.92 -7.81
N VAL A 303 7.72 3.90 -8.39
CA VAL A 303 6.86 5.09 -8.50
C VAL A 303 5.46 4.80 -7.95
N ILE A 304 5.01 5.68 -7.06
CA ILE A 304 3.64 5.81 -6.57
C ILE A 304 3.13 7.16 -7.06
N VAL A 305 1.87 7.23 -7.50
CA VAL A 305 1.20 8.49 -7.80
C VAL A 305 0.15 8.76 -6.73
N ASP A 306 0.02 10.01 -6.30
CA ASP A 306 -1.16 10.43 -5.56
C ASP A 306 -2.40 10.35 -6.45
N TYR A 307 -3.55 10.09 -5.85
CA TYR A 307 -4.83 9.95 -6.54
C TYR A 307 -5.99 10.50 -5.74
N ALA A 308 -6.52 11.65 -6.19
CA ALA A 308 -7.69 12.31 -5.62
C ALA A 308 -9.00 11.59 -6.01
N MET A 309 -9.27 10.42 -5.45
CA MET A 309 -10.45 9.61 -5.81
C MET A 309 -11.75 10.08 -5.14
N ASN A 310 -11.65 10.87 -4.07
CA ASN A 310 -12.79 11.22 -3.21
C ASN A 310 -13.56 12.47 -3.66
N HIS A 311 -13.06 13.24 -4.62
CA HIS A 311 -13.70 14.48 -5.08
C HIS A 311 -13.26 14.89 -6.50
N VAL A 312 -14.04 15.79 -7.10
CA VAL A 312 -13.68 16.50 -8.34
C VAL A 312 -13.97 18.00 -8.20
N HIS A 313 -13.33 18.82 -9.03
CA HIS A 313 -13.66 20.25 -9.10
C HIS A 313 -15.08 20.44 -9.65
N SER A 314 -15.75 21.51 -9.25
CA SER A 314 -17.13 21.81 -9.68
C SER A 314 -17.27 22.00 -11.20
N SER A 315 -16.20 22.38 -11.89
CA SER A 315 -16.13 22.47 -13.35
C SER A 315 -15.93 21.12 -14.06
N SER A 316 -15.75 20.01 -13.33
CA SER A 316 -15.51 18.68 -13.92
C SER A 316 -16.72 18.18 -14.74
N PRO A 317 -16.52 17.66 -15.97
CA PRO A 317 -17.60 17.07 -16.76
C PRO A 317 -18.31 15.93 -16.05
N VAL A 318 -17.60 15.14 -15.23
CA VAL A 318 -18.19 14.01 -14.49
C VAL A 318 -19.23 14.52 -13.48
N TYR A 319 -18.91 15.61 -12.77
CA TYR A 319 -19.84 16.26 -11.85
C TYR A 319 -21.01 16.90 -12.59
N GLN A 320 -20.73 17.65 -13.65
CA GLN A 320 -21.76 18.34 -14.44
C GLN A 320 -22.79 17.38 -15.06
N GLN A 321 -22.34 16.20 -15.50
CA GLN A 321 -23.20 15.18 -16.09
C GLN A 321 -23.92 14.32 -15.05
N ASN A 322 -23.32 14.11 -13.88
CA ASN A 322 -23.82 13.19 -12.85
C ASN A 322 -23.83 13.83 -11.44
N PRO A 323 -24.52 14.97 -11.24
CA PRO A 323 -24.46 15.68 -9.96
C PRO A 323 -24.99 14.85 -8.77
N GLY A 324 -25.86 13.86 -9.04
CA GLY A 324 -26.40 12.96 -8.02
C GLY A 324 -25.44 11.86 -7.53
N TRP A 325 -24.26 11.71 -8.14
CA TRP A 325 -23.19 10.82 -7.64
C TRP A 325 -22.33 11.49 -6.55
N PHE A 326 -22.52 12.78 -6.37
CA PHE A 326 -21.71 13.58 -5.48
C PHE A 326 -22.58 14.13 -4.36
N TRP A 327 -22.00 14.19 -3.18
CA TRP A 327 -22.55 15.02 -2.13
C TRP A 327 -22.25 16.48 -2.49
N PRO A 328 -23.26 17.34 -2.67
CA PRO A 328 -23.02 18.76 -2.89
C PRO A 328 -22.36 19.32 -1.64
N ASN A 329 -21.09 19.71 -1.78
CA ASN A 329 -20.38 20.36 -0.72
C ASN A 329 -20.61 21.87 -0.83
N ASP A 330 -21.61 22.35 -0.10
CA ASP A 330 -21.82 23.79 0.09
C ASP A 330 -21.03 24.26 1.32
N ASN A 331 -19.69 24.24 1.20
CA ASN A 331 -18.79 24.89 2.15
C ASN A 331 -18.90 26.45 2.08
N GLY A 332 -19.94 27.00 1.46
CA GLY A 332 -20.13 28.43 1.27
C GLY A 332 -19.21 29.07 0.21
N GLN A 333 -18.40 28.27 -0.50
CA GLN A 333 -17.37 28.75 -1.45
C GLN A 333 -17.25 27.95 -2.76
N GLY A 334 -18.07 26.91 -2.99
CA GLY A 334 -18.40 26.43 -4.34
C GLY A 334 -17.35 25.70 -5.21
N ALA A 335 -16.20 25.26 -4.70
CA ALA A 335 -15.12 24.75 -5.57
C ALA A 335 -15.03 23.22 -5.72
N ILE A 336 -15.43 22.40 -4.73
CA ILE A 336 -15.11 20.97 -4.70
C ILE A 336 -16.35 20.12 -4.44
N ALA A 337 -16.64 19.11 -5.26
CA ALA A 337 -17.74 18.16 -5.07
C ALA A 337 -17.22 16.79 -4.60
N CYS A 338 -17.71 16.28 -3.46
CA CYS A 338 -17.24 15.02 -2.87
C CYS A 338 -18.04 13.82 -3.41
N ALA A 339 -17.39 12.71 -3.77
CA ALA A 339 -18.05 11.50 -4.24
C ALA A 339 -18.80 10.80 -3.08
N GLY A 340 -20.06 10.39 -3.31
CA GLY A 340 -20.88 9.73 -2.29
C GLY A 340 -21.85 8.70 -2.88
N ARG A 341 -22.17 7.63 -2.13
CA ARG A 341 -23.17 6.63 -2.54
C ARG A 341 -24.56 7.29 -2.63
N ALA A 342 -25.22 7.17 -3.78
CA ALA A 342 -26.63 7.50 -3.92
C ALA A 342 -27.47 6.63 -2.97
N ALA A 343 -27.98 7.21 -1.88
CA ALA A 343 -29.02 6.56 -1.09
C ALA A 343 -30.26 6.44 -1.98
N ARG A 344 -30.71 5.20 -2.22
CA ARG A 344 -31.95 4.94 -2.95
C ARG A 344 -33.11 5.61 -2.20
N GLY A 345 -33.79 6.51 -2.88
CA GLY A 345 -35.18 6.88 -2.58
C GLY A 345 -35.38 7.81 -1.39
N ALA A 346 -35.18 9.12 -1.60
CA ALA A 346 -35.95 10.12 -0.87
C ALA A 346 -36.25 11.29 -1.81
N ALA A 347 -37.53 11.42 -2.19
CA ALA A 347 -38.02 12.59 -2.90
C ALA A 347 -37.82 13.84 -2.03
N ILE A 348 -37.05 14.82 -2.50
CA ILE A 348 -36.92 16.10 -1.81
C ILE A 348 -38.10 16.99 -2.21
N ARG A 349 -39.04 17.16 -1.26
CA ARG A 349 -39.88 18.36 -1.21
C ARG A 349 -39.01 19.52 -0.74
N ALA A 350 -39.07 20.63 -1.46
CA ALA A 350 -38.47 21.89 -1.06
C ALA A 350 -39.00 22.35 0.31
N GLY A 351 -38.09 22.70 1.23
CA GLY A 351 -38.49 23.27 2.51
C GLY A 351 -37.34 23.48 3.51
N ALA A 352 -36.93 24.75 3.62
CA ALA A 352 -36.41 25.44 4.80
C ALA A 352 -34.98 25.13 5.33
N ALA A 353 -34.26 26.24 5.48
CA ALA A 353 -32.98 26.50 6.13
C ALA A 353 -32.63 25.62 7.37
N GLY A 354 -31.40 25.11 7.39
CA GLY A 354 -30.73 24.53 8.55
C GLY A 354 -29.23 24.29 8.31
N SER A 355 -28.41 24.97 9.10
CA SER A 355 -26.94 24.97 9.35
C SER A 355 -25.94 24.17 8.49
N PRO A 356 -24.73 24.72 8.25
CA PRO A 356 -23.69 24.12 7.41
C PRO A 356 -23.00 22.92 8.09
N GLY A 357 -22.93 21.79 7.39
CA GLY A 357 -22.18 20.61 7.81
C GLY A 357 -20.76 20.66 7.27
N THR A 358 -19.77 20.76 8.15
CA THR A 358 -18.34 20.65 7.82
C THR A 358 -17.96 19.20 7.48
N CYS A 359 -17.03 19.01 6.54
CA CYS A 359 -16.28 17.75 6.38
C CYS A 359 -15.59 17.38 7.71
N ARG A 360 -16.20 16.50 8.51
CA ARG A 360 -15.49 15.86 9.62
C ARG A 360 -14.75 14.65 9.08
N THR A 361 -13.41 14.69 9.16
CA THR A 361 -12.65 13.47 9.45
C THR A 361 -13.20 12.92 10.78
N SER A 362 -13.52 11.63 10.82
CA SER A 362 -14.19 11.01 11.96
C SER A 362 -13.37 11.21 13.24
N THR A 363 -13.84 12.08 14.13
CA THR A 363 -13.56 11.99 15.56
C THR A 363 -14.88 11.69 16.26
N SER A 364 -14.93 10.52 16.90
CA SER A 364 -16.08 9.98 17.60
C SER A 364 -16.59 10.94 18.68
N PRO A 365 -17.91 11.10 18.89
CA PRO A 365 -18.43 11.90 19.97
C PRO A 365 -18.31 11.17 21.31
N THR A 366 -17.62 11.77 22.27
CA THR A 366 -17.61 11.34 23.67
C THR A 366 -19.03 11.36 24.25
N PRO A 367 -19.54 10.29 24.90
CA PRO A 367 -20.85 10.34 25.52
C PRO A 367 -20.78 11.09 26.85
N THR A 368 -21.61 12.13 26.98
CA THR A 368 -21.97 12.75 28.26
C THR A 368 -22.57 11.71 29.22
N ARG A 369 -21.88 11.44 30.33
CA ARG A 369 -22.39 10.58 31.42
C ARG A 369 -23.49 11.31 32.20
N GLY A 370 -24.74 10.99 31.86
CA GLY A 370 -25.90 11.20 32.74
C GLY A 370 -25.78 10.32 33.99
N GLY A 371 -26.03 10.93 35.15
CA GLY A 371 -25.72 10.36 36.45
C GLY A 371 -26.47 9.09 36.82
N PHE A 372 -25.81 8.26 37.64
CA PHE A 372 -26.48 7.35 38.55
C PHE A 372 -25.78 7.38 39.90
N ARG A 373 -26.58 7.60 40.95
CA ARG A 373 -26.19 7.59 42.36
C ARG A 373 -25.67 6.20 42.76
N SER A 374 -24.56 6.18 43.49
CA SER A 374 -24.37 5.22 44.57
C SER A 374 -23.78 5.91 45.78
N THR A 375 -24.53 5.88 46.87
CA THR A 375 -24.16 6.36 48.19
C THR A 375 -23.25 5.36 48.86
N THR A 376 -22.06 5.77 49.28
CA THR A 376 -21.43 5.19 50.48
C THR A 376 -20.64 6.28 51.20
N ARG A 377 -21.08 6.57 52.43
CA ARG A 377 -20.38 7.42 53.38
C ARG A 377 -19.18 6.65 53.93
N TYR A 378 -18.02 7.29 54.04
CA TYR A 378 -17.27 7.20 55.28
C TYR A 378 -16.58 8.53 55.60
N SER A 379 -16.57 8.81 56.89
CA SER A 379 -16.31 10.05 57.60
C SER A 379 -14.83 10.34 57.83
N GLY A 380 -14.43 11.61 57.79
CA GLY A 380 -13.17 12.10 58.36
C GLY A 380 -13.05 13.62 58.31
N SER A 381 -13.16 14.27 59.46
CA SER A 381 -13.19 15.72 59.71
C SER A 381 -11.83 16.45 59.43
N PRO A 382 -11.81 17.80 59.40
CA PRO A 382 -10.74 18.61 58.81
C PRO A 382 -9.82 19.35 59.80
N THR A 383 -8.80 20.02 59.23
CA THR A 383 -8.04 21.24 59.68
C THR A 383 -6.52 21.06 60.01
N PRO A 384 -5.68 22.12 60.08
CA PRO A 384 -5.20 22.93 58.95
C PRO A 384 -3.69 23.37 59.04
N GLY A 385 -3.13 23.90 57.94
CA GLY A 385 -2.20 25.06 57.98
C GLY A 385 -0.68 24.87 57.88
N SER A 386 -0.06 25.55 56.91
CA SER A 386 1.18 26.38 56.99
C SER A 386 1.61 26.74 55.55
N THR A 387 1.39 27.97 55.04
CA THR A 387 2.28 29.15 55.06
C THR A 387 3.77 28.88 54.79
N GLY A 388 4.26 29.31 53.63
CA GLY A 388 5.69 29.37 53.30
C GLY A 388 5.94 30.17 52.01
N SER A 389 6.70 31.25 52.13
CA SER A 389 6.86 32.36 51.18
C SER A 389 7.79 32.08 49.98
N ALA A 390 7.42 32.70 48.86
CA ALA A 390 8.22 33.52 47.93
C ALA A 390 9.69 33.19 47.65
N SER A 391 10.03 33.15 46.36
CA SER A 391 11.20 33.86 45.83
C SER A 391 11.09 34.02 44.31
N THR A 392 10.98 35.26 43.88
CA THR A 392 11.15 35.74 42.50
C THR A 392 12.61 35.63 42.05
N ARG A 393 12.85 35.28 40.78
CA ARG A 393 13.96 35.87 40.01
C ARG A 393 13.71 35.76 38.50
N SER A 394 13.58 36.94 37.91
CA SER A 394 13.71 37.23 36.48
C SER A 394 15.19 37.26 36.11
N SER A 395 15.54 36.73 34.93
CA SER A 395 16.61 37.29 34.11
C SER A 395 16.48 36.81 32.66
N THR A 396 16.18 37.77 31.80
CA THR A 396 16.34 37.77 30.34
C THR A 396 17.82 37.68 29.95
N SER A 397 18.13 36.99 28.84
CA SER A 397 19.30 37.26 28.03
C SER A 397 19.09 36.76 26.59
N ARG A 398 19.07 37.71 25.64
CA ARG A 398 19.41 37.49 24.23
C ARG A 398 20.83 36.95 24.12
N ILE A 399 21.17 36.30 23.01
CA ILE A 399 22.40 36.57 22.23
C ILE A 399 22.21 35.97 20.83
N SER A 400 22.39 36.85 19.85
CA SER A 400 22.67 36.61 18.44
C SER A 400 24.16 36.36 18.24
N GLY A 401 24.52 35.43 17.37
CA GLY A 401 25.84 35.28 16.76
C GLY A 401 25.66 34.81 15.33
#